data_AF-A0A2G9TIF7-F1
#
_entry.id   AF-A0A2G9TIF7-F1
#
_cell.length_a   1.000
_cell.length_b   1.000
_cell.length_c   1.000
_cell.angle_alpha   90.00
_cell.angle_beta   90.00
_cell.angle_gamma   90.00
#
_symmetry.space_group_name_H-M   'P 1'
#
loop_
_entity.id
_entity.type
_entity.pdbx_description
1 polymer ?
#
loop_
_entity_poly.entity_id
_entity_poly.type
_entity_poly.pdbx_seq_one_letter_code
_entity_poly.pdbx_strand_id
1 'polypeptide(L)'
;MDDLLAELNELLHAIKMPVVAAGVLYYVQTLLLSEEKTGDPPGAALCLLDHISTLHPNLHAKAFDVCCQLYEKIAGENEAAEVIMERQRLVVDRLVHLLSVGGAIPVLEKVWEMFRDGQIDASLVRYFATEILEIIAPPFSDDLISLFLPLVTDEEIFDKAAHERFPAAGEFIQYCRERMATASVS
;
A
#
# COMPACT_ATOMS: atom_id res chain seq x y z
N MET A 1 5.78 -11.97 26.51
CA MET A 1 6.08 -12.02 25.06
C MET A 1 5.97 -13.47 24.58
N ASP A 2 6.45 -14.44 25.36
CA ASP A 2 6.29 -15.88 25.08
C ASP A 2 4.82 -16.38 25.06
N ASP A 3 3.95 -15.88 25.95
CA ASP A 3 2.52 -16.28 25.94
C ASP A 3 1.78 -15.85 24.65
N LEU A 4 2.15 -14.69 24.08
CA LEU A 4 1.54 -14.19 22.84
C LEU A 4 1.92 -15.07 21.63
N LEU A 5 3.13 -15.64 21.62
CA LEU A 5 3.58 -16.55 20.56
C LEU A 5 2.90 -17.92 20.66
N ALA A 6 2.62 -18.40 21.88
CA ALA A 6 1.88 -19.64 22.10
C ALA A 6 0.41 -19.52 21.62
N GLU A 7 -0.23 -18.38 21.89
CA GLU A 7 -1.62 -18.12 21.50
C GLU A 7 -1.77 -17.57 20.08
N LEU A 8 -0.67 -17.17 19.41
CA LEU A 8 -0.69 -16.62 18.06
C LEU A 8 -1.35 -17.58 17.07
N ASN A 9 -1.09 -18.89 17.19
CA ASN A 9 -1.71 -19.89 16.32
C ASN A 9 -3.23 -19.97 16.51
N GLU A 10 -3.71 -19.86 17.76
CA GLU A 10 -5.13 -19.85 18.06
C GLU A 10 -5.80 -18.57 17.54
N LEU A 11 -5.14 -17.43 17.71
CA LEU A 11 -5.60 -16.15 17.17
C LEU A 11 -5.68 -16.18 15.63
N LEU A 12 -4.62 -16.65 14.95
CA LEU A 12 -4.58 -16.76 13.49
C LEU A 12 -5.66 -17.74 12.99
N HIS A 13 -5.96 -18.80 13.74
CA HIS A 13 -7.09 -19.67 13.43
C HIS A 13 -8.44 -18.95 13.59
N ALA A 14 -8.62 -18.24 14.70
CA ALA A 14 -9.88 -17.55 15.02
C ALA A 14 -10.18 -16.40 14.05
N ILE A 15 -9.15 -15.68 13.58
CA ILE A 15 -9.28 -14.58 12.61
C ILE A 15 -9.88 -15.03 11.28
N LYS A 16 -9.90 -16.33 10.96
CA LYS A 16 -10.64 -16.84 9.78
C LYS A 16 -12.14 -16.55 9.85
N MET A 17 -12.69 -16.28 11.04
CA MET A 17 -14.08 -15.84 11.23
C MET A 17 -14.19 -14.33 11.02
N PRO A 18 -15.02 -13.82 10.09
CA PRO A 18 -15.08 -12.39 9.77
C PRO A 18 -15.38 -11.47 10.95
N VAL A 19 -16.22 -11.92 11.89
CA VAL A 19 -16.54 -11.14 13.10
C VAL A 19 -15.34 -11.01 14.04
N VAL A 20 -14.51 -12.05 14.13
CA VAL A 20 -13.28 -12.03 14.92
C VAL A 20 -12.26 -11.13 14.23
N ALA A 21 -12.08 -11.29 12.92
CA ALA A 21 -11.22 -10.41 12.13
C ALA A 21 -11.60 -8.94 12.26
N ALA A 22 -12.89 -8.60 12.22
CA ALA A 22 -13.36 -7.23 12.42
C ALA A 22 -13.03 -6.70 13.82
N GLY A 23 -13.20 -7.52 14.86
CA GLY A 23 -12.82 -7.16 16.24
C GLY A 23 -11.31 -6.95 16.40
N VAL A 24 -10.50 -7.84 15.81
CA VAL A 24 -9.03 -7.72 15.82
C VAL A 24 -8.59 -6.51 15.00
N LEU A 25 -9.20 -6.23 13.85
CA LEU A 25 -8.91 -5.04 13.04
C LEU A 25 -9.19 -3.76 13.83
N TYR A 26 -10.30 -3.71 14.56
CA TYR A 26 -10.60 -2.58 15.45
C TYR A 26 -9.53 -2.42 16.54
N TYR A 27 -9.12 -3.52 17.19
CA TYR A 27 -8.02 -3.49 18.15
C TYR A 27 -6.71 -3.00 17.53
N VAL A 28 -6.33 -3.53 16.37
CA VAL A 28 -5.14 -3.11 15.60
C VAL A 28 -5.21 -1.62 15.26
N GLN A 29 -6.36 -1.11 14.81
CA GLN A 29 -6.57 0.31 14.59
C GLN A 29 -6.28 1.13 15.85
N THR A 30 -6.87 0.76 17.00
CA THR A 30 -6.65 1.49 18.26
C THR A 30 -5.19 1.45 18.69
N LEU A 31 -4.49 0.35 18.42
CA LEU A 31 -3.09 0.18 18.78
C LEU A 31 -2.16 1.05 17.93
N LEU A 32 -2.40 1.10 16.61
CA LEU A 32 -1.59 1.86 15.65
C LEU A 32 -1.83 3.37 15.79
N LEU A 33 -3.08 3.78 16.03
CA LEU A 33 -3.50 5.19 16.06
C LEU A 33 -3.50 5.80 17.47
N SER A 34 -3.04 5.07 18.49
CA SER A 34 -2.95 5.58 19.86
C SER A 34 -1.97 6.75 19.96
N GLU A 35 -2.41 7.89 20.51
CA GLU A 35 -1.57 9.08 20.79
C GLU A 35 -0.45 8.79 21.80
N GLU A 36 -0.70 7.86 22.74
CA GLU A 36 0.28 7.51 23.78
C GLU A 36 1.49 6.72 23.25
N LYS A 37 1.45 6.28 21.99
CA LYS A 37 2.51 5.48 21.35
C LYS A 37 3.18 6.30 20.27
N THR A 38 4.41 6.70 20.58
CA THR A 38 5.37 7.26 19.62
C THR A 38 6.37 6.19 19.20
N GLY A 39 6.95 6.35 18.01
CA GLY A 39 7.94 5.41 17.48
C GLY A 39 7.38 4.50 16.38
N ASP A 40 8.13 3.45 16.06
CA ASP A 40 7.78 2.58 14.95
C ASP A 40 6.46 1.85 15.20
N PRO A 41 5.56 1.79 14.19
CA PRO A 41 4.35 1.00 14.29
C PRO A 41 4.67 -0.45 14.68
N PRO A 42 3.99 -1.04 15.69
CA PRO A 42 4.28 -2.40 16.11
C PRO A 42 4.17 -3.41 14.95
N GLY A 43 5.27 -4.07 14.60
CA GLY A 43 5.32 -4.98 13.44
C GLY A 43 4.27 -6.09 13.50
N ALA A 44 3.98 -6.63 14.68
CA ALA A 44 2.91 -7.62 14.85
C ALA A 44 1.52 -7.08 14.47
N ALA A 45 1.24 -5.81 14.74
CA ALA A 45 -0.02 -5.17 14.38
C ALA A 45 -0.13 -4.97 12.86
N LEU A 46 0.97 -4.57 12.22
CA LEU A 46 1.08 -4.47 10.76
C LEU A 46 0.89 -5.84 10.09
N CYS A 47 1.51 -6.90 10.61
CA CYS A 47 1.31 -8.27 10.10
C CYS A 47 -0.14 -8.75 10.26
N LEU A 48 -0.81 -8.41 11.36
CA LEU A 48 -2.23 -8.74 11.54
C LEU A 48 -3.13 -7.98 10.57
N LEU A 49 -2.83 -6.71 10.29
CA LEU A 49 -3.53 -5.90 9.29
C LEU A 49 -3.44 -6.55 7.90
N ASP A 50 -2.24 -6.98 7.50
CA ASP A 50 -2.01 -7.68 6.24
C ASP A 50 -2.77 -9.01 6.20
N HIS A 51 -2.67 -9.80 7.27
CA HIS A 51 -3.31 -11.10 7.35
C HIS A 51 -4.84 -11.00 7.26
N ILE A 52 -5.43 -10.03 7.94
CA ILE A 52 -6.87 -9.75 7.86
C ILE A 52 -7.26 -9.34 6.44
N SER A 53 -6.48 -8.46 5.81
CA SER A 53 -6.73 -8.02 4.43
C SER A 53 -6.66 -9.17 3.43
N THR A 54 -5.75 -10.12 3.63
CA THR A 54 -5.66 -11.34 2.80
C THR A 54 -6.90 -12.22 2.91
N LEU A 55 -7.45 -12.36 4.12
CA LEU A 55 -8.55 -13.29 4.39
C LEU A 55 -9.93 -12.69 4.11
N HIS A 56 -10.10 -11.38 4.27
CA HIS A 56 -11.42 -10.74 4.35
C HIS A 56 -11.55 -9.52 3.43
N PRO A 57 -11.95 -9.71 2.16
CA PRO A 57 -12.18 -8.62 1.22
C PRO A 57 -13.21 -7.58 1.71
N ASN A 58 -14.20 -8.01 2.49
CA ASN A 58 -15.21 -7.12 3.08
C ASN A 58 -14.64 -6.17 4.14
N LEU A 59 -13.39 -6.36 4.58
CA LEU A 59 -12.69 -5.50 5.53
C LEU A 59 -11.65 -4.59 4.84
N HIS A 60 -11.45 -4.70 3.52
CA HIS A 60 -10.46 -3.90 2.78
C HIS A 60 -10.65 -2.41 2.96
N ALA A 61 -11.88 -1.90 2.84
CA ALA A 61 -12.16 -0.47 3.02
C ALA A 61 -11.73 0.01 4.42
N LYS A 62 -11.99 -0.80 5.45
CA LYS A 62 -11.58 -0.45 6.81
C LYS A 62 -10.08 -0.55 7.02
N ALA A 63 -9.41 -1.55 6.44
CA ALA A 63 -7.96 -1.69 6.49
C ALA A 63 -7.27 -0.53 5.77
N PHE A 64 -7.80 -0.12 4.62
CA PHE A 64 -7.37 1.04 3.86
C PHE A 64 -7.47 2.34 4.69
N ASP A 65 -8.60 2.57 5.36
CA ASP A 65 -8.77 3.73 6.25
C ASP A 65 -7.73 3.76 7.37
N VAL A 66 -7.38 2.60 7.94
CA VAL A 66 -6.33 2.48 8.97
C VAL A 66 -4.98 2.86 8.39
N CYS A 67 -4.63 2.41 7.18
CA CYS A 67 -3.39 2.81 6.52
C CYS A 67 -3.33 4.32 6.30
N CYS A 68 -4.40 4.94 5.79
CA CYS A 68 -4.44 6.38 5.56
C CYS A 68 -4.26 7.18 6.86
N GLN A 69 -5.01 6.83 7.92
CA GLN A 69 -4.92 7.49 9.23
C GLN A 69 -3.53 7.30 9.86
N LEU A 70 -2.92 6.13 9.70
CA LEU A 70 -1.59 5.87 10.23
C LEU A 70 -0.53 6.69 9.48
N TYR A 71 -0.64 6.81 8.16
CA TYR A 71 0.26 7.63 7.36
C TYR A 71 0.18 9.11 7.79
N GLU A 72 -1.04 9.65 7.93
CA GLU A 72 -1.27 11.03 8.38
C GLU A 72 -0.73 11.26 9.80
N LYS A 73 -0.95 10.31 10.72
CA LYS A 73 -0.39 10.37 12.08
C LYS A 73 1.14 10.48 12.03
N ILE A 74 1.80 9.59 11.29
CA ILE A 74 3.28 9.57 11.16
C ILE A 74 3.79 10.88 10.56
N ALA A 75 3.10 11.42 9.55
CA ALA A 75 3.46 12.70 8.94
C ALA A 75 3.42 13.88 9.92
N GLY A 76 2.58 13.80 10.95
CA GLY A 76 2.44 14.82 12.00
C GLY A 76 3.39 14.66 13.19
N GLU A 77 4.24 13.62 13.22
CA GLU A 77 5.17 13.40 14.33
C GLU A 77 6.27 14.47 14.35
N ASN A 78 6.69 14.87 15.56
CA ASN A 78 7.81 15.79 15.75
C ASN A 78 9.15 15.06 15.72
N GLU A 79 9.47 14.45 14.58
CA GLU A 79 10.67 13.64 14.35
C GLU A 79 11.44 14.15 13.13
N ALA A 80 12.67 13.67 12.94
CA ALA A 80 13.43 13.99 11.74
C ALA A 80 12.74 13.45 10.48
N ALA A 81 12.79 14.20 9.37
CA ALA A 81 12.13 13.82 8.12
C ALA A 81 12.54 12.42 7.63
N GLU A 82 13.81 12.03 7.79
CA GLU A 82 14.30 10.69 7.44
C GLU A 82 13.58 9.58 8.25
N VAL A 83 13.38 9.79 9.55
CA VAL A 83 12.66 8.86 10.44
C VAL A 83 11.18 8.77 10.05
N ILE A 84 10.55 9.91 9.76
CA ILE A 84 9.17 9.97 9.27
C ILE A 84 9.04 9.17 7.97
N MET A 85 9.95 9.36 7.01
CA MET A 85 9.94 8.66 5.74
C MET A 85 10.15 7.14 5.90
N GLU A 86 11.05 6.70 6.77
CA GLU A 86 11.24 5.27 7.09
C GLU A 86 9.96 4.64 7.65
N ARG A 87 9.26 5.34 8.54
CA ARG A 87 7.99 4.88 9.11
C ARG A 87 6.84 4.92 8.10
N GLN A 88 6.77 5.95 7.26
CA GLN A 88 5.80 6.04 6.17
C GLN A 88 5.96 4.88 5.17
N ARG A 89 7.21 4.47 4.89
CA ARG A 89 7.48 3.31 4.04
C ARG A 89 6.81 2.04 4.58
N LEU A 90 6.78 1.84 5.90
CA LEU A 90 6.07 0.69 6.51
C LEU A 90 4.57 0.69 6.20
N VAL A 91 3.95 1.86 6.05
CA VAL A 91 2.55 2.00 5.65
C VAL A 91 2.39 1.78 4.15
N VAL A 92 3.32 2.29 3.34
CA VAL A 92 3.36 2.05 1.90
C VAL A 92 3.41 0.55 1.60
N ASP A 93 4.20 -0.23 2.35
CA ASP A 93 4.22 -1.70 2.23
C ASP A 93 2.83 -2.32 2.44
N ARG A 94 2.03 -1.80 3.39
CA ARG A 94 0.65 -2.27 3.64
C ARG A 94 -0.29 -1.89 2.50
N LEU A 95 -0.09 -0.72 1.88
CA LEU A 95 -0.85 -0.31 0.70
C LEU A 95 -0.54 -1.20 -0.50
N VAL A 96 0.74 -1.54 -0.73
CA VAL A 96 1.16 -2.53 -1.73
C VAL A 96 0.51 -3.88 -1.45
N HIS A 97 0.55 -4.36 -0.20
CA HIS A 97 -0.09 -5.61 0.19
C HIS A 97 -1.61 -5.59 -0.08
N LEU A 98 -2.31 -4.53 0.35
CA LEU A 98 -3.74 -4.38 0.14
C LEU A 98 -4.11 -4.38 -1.36
N LEU A 99 -3.30 -3.72 -2.19
CA LEU A 99 -3.43 -3.78 -3.64
C LEU A 99 -3.27 -5.21 -4.16
N SER A 100 -2.27 -5.95 -3.68
CA SER A 100 -1.98 -7.33 -4.11
C SER A 100 -3.12 -8.31 -3.83
N VAL A 101 -3.93 -8.04 -2.80
CA VAL A 101 -5.06 -8.89 -2.39
C VAL A 101 -6.42 -8.40 -2.90
N GLY A 102 -6.44 -7.41 -3.80
CA GLY A 102 -7.66 -6.97 -4.50
C GLY A 102 -8.16 -5.56 -4.17
N GLY A 103 -7.48 -4.81 -3.29
CA GLY A 103 -7.81 -3.43 -2.93
C GLY A 103 -7.18 -2.37 -3.85
N ALA A 104 -6.89 -2.70 -5.10
CA ALA A 104 -6.01 -1.90 -5.97
C ALA A 104 -6.53 -0.49 -6.28
N ILE A 105 -7.81 -0.34 -6.64
CA ILE A 105 -8.34 0.93 -7.15
C ILE A 105 -8.28 2.05 -6.09
N PRO A 106 -8.84 1.89 -4.87
CA PRO A 106 -8.77 2.94 -3.85
C PRO A 106 -7.33 3.30 -3.45
N VAL A 107 -6.44 2.29 -3.44
CA VAL A 107 -5.03 2.48 -3.10
C VAL A 107 -4.33 3.35 -4.16
N LEU A 108 -4.50 3.04 -5.45
CA LEU A 108 -3.90 3.82 -6.54
C LEU A 108 -4.44 5.24 -6.58
N GLU A 109 -5.77 5.41 -6.45
CA GLU A 109 -6.40 6.74 -6.39
C GLU A 109 -5.81 7.59 -5.26
N LYS A 110 -5.65 6.99 -4.07
CA LYS A 110 -5.15 7.71 -2.90
C LYS A 110 -3.68 8.06 -3.00
N VAL A 111 -2.82 7.14 -3.45
CA VAL A 111 -1.40 7.44 -3.64
C VAL A 111 -1.21 8.53 -4.68
N TRP A 112 -2.00 8.50 -5.77
CA TRP A 112 -1.98 9.56 -6.78
C TRP A 112 -2.47 10.92 -6.24
N GLU A 113 -3.56 10.93 -5.46
CA GLU A 113 -4.04 12.12 -4.77
C GLU A 113 -2.96 12.70 -3.84
N MET A 114 -2.40 11.88 -2.96
CA MET A 114 -1.37 12.29 -2.01
C MET A 114 -0.14 12.87 -2.72
N PHE A 115 0.26 12.28 -3.86
CA PHE A 115 1.41 12.78 -4.62
C PHE A 115 1.12 14.17 -5.19
N ARG A 116 -0.04 14.34 -5.83
CA ARG A 116 -0.47 15.62 -6.40
C ARG A 116 -0.62 16.73 -5.35
N ASP A 117 -1.02 16.37 -4.14
CA ASP A 117 -1.18 17.28 -3.02
C ASP A 117 0.12 17.53 -2.24
N GLY A 118 1.23 16.90 -2.63
CA GLY A 118 2.54 17.03 -1.97
C GLY A 118 2.59 16.38 -0.57
N GLN A 119 1.70 15.43 -0.29
CA GLN A 119 1.60 14.73 1.00
C GLN A 119 2.50 13.48 1.09
N ILE A 120 2.97 12.99 -0.06
CA ILE A 120 3.92 11.88 -0.15
C ILE A 120 5.09 12.28 -1.03
N ASP A 121 6.30 11.96 -0.57
CA ASP A 121 7.52 12.23 -1.31
C ASP A 121 7.62 11.34 -2.56
N ALA A 122 8.13 11.91 -3.65
CA ALA A 122 8.28 11.22 -4.93
C ALA A 122 9.10 9.91 -4.81
N SER A 123 10.06 9.84 -3.87
CA SER A 123 10.83 8.62 -3.64
C SER A 123 10.01 7.47 -3.03
N LEU A 124 9.02 7.78 -2.18
CA LEU A 124 8.09 6.79 -1.63
C LEU A 124 7.07 6.34 -2.68
N VAL A 125 6.60 7.26 -3.53
CA VAL A 125 5.73 6.90 -4.67
C VAL A 125 6.47 6.02 -5.67
N ARG A 126 7.73 6.33 -5.96
CA ARG A 126 8.60 5.50 -6.81
C ARG A 126 8.79 4.11 -6.21
N TYR A 127 9.06 4.04 -4.90
CA TYR A 127 9.15 2.76 -4.19
C TYR A 127 7.86 1.95 -4.32
N PHE A 128 6.71 2.55 -4.02
CA PHE A 128 5.38 1.94 -4.17
C PHE A 128 5.15 1.38 -5.59
N ALA A 129 5.44 2.19 -6.61
CA ALA A 129 5.27 1.79 -8.00
C ALA A 129 6.22 0.67 -8.43
N THR A 130 7.47 0.68 -7.98
CA THR A 130 8.42 -0.41 -8.22
C THR A 130 7.91 -1.71 -7.61
N GLU A 131 7.47 -1.71 -6.35
CA GLU A 131 6.93 -2.91 -5.70
C GLU A 131 5.71 -3.46 -6.45
N ILE A 132 4.83 -2.60 -6.95
CA ILE A 132 3.68 -3.01 -7.77
C ILE A 132 4.15 -3.67 -9.07
N LEU A 133 5.09 -3.06 -9.78
CA LEU A 133 5.63 -3.59 -11.03
C LEU A 133 6.27 -4.97 -10.87
N GLU A 134 6.76 -5.31 -9.68
CA GLU A 134 7.30 -6.64 -9.38
C GLU A 134 6.23 -7.71 -9.16
N ILE A 135 4.99 -7.33 -8.78
CA ILE A 135 3.91 -8.28 -8.44
C ILE A 135 2.79 -8.37 -9.48
N ILE A 136 2.70 -7.41 -10.40
CA ILE A 136 1.66 -7.41 -11.44
C ILE A 136 2.15 -8.06 -12.74
N ALA A 137 1.20 -8.63 -13.50
CA ALA A 137 1.46 -9.15 -14.84
C ALA A 137 0.24 -8.91 -15.75
N PRO A 138 0.43 -8.86 -17.08
CA PRO A 138 -0.68 -8.76 -18.03
C PRO A 138 -1.64 -9.97 -17.95
N PRO A 139 -2.92 -9.82 -18.36
CA PRO A 139 -3.53 -8.60 -18.89
C PRO A 139 -3.99 -7.63 -17.80
N PHE A 140 -3.68 -6.35 -17.98
CA PHE A 140 -4.13 -5.28 -17.08
C PHE A 140 -5.56 -4.82 -17.41
N SER A 141 -6.33 -4.35 -16.42
CA SER A 141 -7.61 -3.69 -16.63
C SER A 141 -7.43 -2.23 -17.08
N ASP A 142 -8.45 -1.63 -17.71
CA ASP A 142 -8.39 -0.22 -18.11
C ASP A 142 -8.31 0.71 -16.89
N ASP A 143 -9.01 0.37 -15.80
CA ASP A 143 -8.95 1.12 -14.55
C ASP A 143 -7.53 1.13 -13.97
N LEU A 144 -6.87 -0.03 -13.90
CA LEU A 144 -5.47 -0.12 -13.44
C LEU A 144 -4.56 0.72 -14.34
N ILE A 145 -4.68 0.60 -15.66
CA ILE A 145 -3.85 1.36 -16.61
C ILE A 145 -4.06 2.86 -16.41
N SER A 146 -5.31 3.32 -16.33
CA SER A 146 -5.62 4.74 -16.22
C SER A 146 -5.10 5.39 -14.94
N LEU A 147 -5.08 4.64 -13.82
CA LEU A 147 -4.62 5.13 -12.53
C LEU A 147 -3.11 4.95 -12.33
N PHE A 148 -2.52 3.87 -12.85
CA PHE A 148 -1.12 3.54 -12.62
C PHE A 148 -0.16 4.11 -13.66
N LEU A 149 -0.60 4.27 -14.91
CA LEU A 149 0.24 4.85 -15.96
C LEU A 149 0.77 6.25 -15.62
N PRO A 150 -0.04 7.19 -15.08
CA PRO A 150 0.47 8.50 -14.66
C PRO A 150 1.64 8.39 -13.67
N LEU A 151 1.54 7.51 -12.67
CA LEU A 151 2.57 7.31 -11.64
C LEU A 151 3.92 6.86 -12.21
N VAL A 152 3.91 5.98 -13.21
CA VAL A 152 5.15 5.43 -13.82
C VAL A 152 5.69 6.27 -14.98
N THR A 153 4.93 7.26 -15.47
CA THR A 153 5.36 8.19 -16.53
C THR A 153 5.74 9.58 -16.04
N ASP A 154 5.42 9.90 -14.79
CA ASP A 154 5.77 11.18 -14.19
C ASP A 154 7.28 11.26 -13.96
N GLU A 155 7.93 12.30 -14.50
CA GLU A 155 9.40 12.44 -14.46
C GLU A 155 9.95 12.74 -13.05
N GLU A 156 9.12 13.22 -12.13
CA GLU A 156 9.50 13.43 -10.73
C GLU A 156 9.58 12.09 -9.98
N ILE A 157 8.67 11.17 -10.31
CA ILE A 157 8.61 9.82 -9.73
C ILE A 157 9.59 8.88 -10.45
N PHE A 158 9.56 8.81 -11.78
CA PHE A 158 10.42 7.98 -12.60
C PHE A 158 11.23 8.83 -13.58
N ASP A 159 12.41 9.25 -13.13
CA ASP A 159 13.38 9.87 -14.00
C ASP A 159 14.03 8.82 -14.94
N LYS A 160 14.89 9.30 -15.85
CA LYS A 160 15.61 8.43 -16.79
C LYS A 160 16.46 7.37 -16.08
N ALA A 161 17.07 7.71 -14.95
CA ALA A 161 17.90 6.79 -14.20
C ALA A 161 17.06 5.70 -13.51
N ALA A 162 15.87 6.03 -13.02
CA ALA A 162 14.90 5.07 -12.48
C ALA A 162 14.42 4.11 -13.57
N HIS A 163 14.09 4.60 -14.77
CA HIS A 163 13.71 3.74 -15.89
C HIS A 163 14.83 2.78 -16.33
N GLU A 164 16.09 3.22 -16.30
CA GLU A 164 17.24 2.34 -16.59
C GLU A 164 17.43 1.25 -15.52
N ARG A 165 17.13 1.58 -14.25
CA ARG A 165 17.23 0.63 -13.13
C ARG A 165 16.07 -0.37 -13.08
N PHE A 166 14.88 0.04 -13.51
CA PHE A 166 13.64 -0.72 -13.40
C PHE A 166 13.00 -0.93 -14.79
N PRO A 167 13.50 -1.90 -15.58
CA PRO A 167 13.02 -2.15 -16.94
C PRO A 167 11.53 -2.51 -17.00
N ALA A 168 10.97 -3.10 -15.92
CA ALA A 168 9.55 -3.41 -15.80
C ALA A 168 8.63 -2.19 -16.00
N ALA A 169 9.07 -0.99 -15.60
CA ALA A 169 8.31 0.23 -15.86
C ALA A 169 8.20 0.51 -17.38
N GLY A 170 9.29 0.30 -18.12
CA GLY A 170 9.31 0.45 -19.58
C GLY A 170 8.43 -0.58 -20.29
N GLU A 171 8.47 -1.83 -19.82
CA GLU A 171 7.61 -2.92 -20.33
C GLU A 171 6.12 -2.61 -20.12
N PHE A 172 5.76 -2.15 -18.92
CA PHE A 172 4.40 -1.73 -18.60
C PHE A 172 3.92 -0.58 -19.51
N ILE A 173 4.75 0.47 -19.67
CA ILE A 173 4.43 1.62 -20.54
C ILE A 173 4.24 1.16 -21.99
N GLN A 174 5.10 0.28 -22.49
CA GLN A 174 5.00 -0.26 -23.85
C GLN A 174 3.69 -1.03 -24.04
N TYR A 175 3.35 -1.92 -23.10
CA TYR A 175 2.08 -2.65 -23.12
C TYR A 175 0.87 -1.70 -23.16
N CYS A 176 0.87 -0.65 -22.34
CA CYS A 176 -0.21 0.34 -22.30
C CYS A 176 -0.37 1.06 -23.65
N ARG A 177 0.75 1.46 -24.28
CA ARG A 177 0.74 2.11 -25.61
C ARG A 177 0.16 1.21 -26.69
N GLU A 178 0.53 -0.07 -26.72
CA GLU A 178 0.03 -1.04 -27.70
C GLU A 178 -1.47 -1.27 -27.53
N ARG A 179 -1.96 -1.37 -26.28
CA ARG A 179 -3.40 -1.50 -25.99
C ARG A 179 -4.18 -0.25 -26.41
N MET A 180 -3.67 0.95 -26.16
CA MET A 180 -4.32 2.19 -26.58
C MET A 180 -4.34 2.36 -28.11
N ALA A 181 -3.29 1.91 -28.81
CA ALA A 181 -3.22 1.93 -30.27
C ALA A 181 -4.23 0.97 -30.92
N THR A 182 -4.45 -0.21 -30.34
CA THR A 182 -5.44 -1.17 -30.84
C THR A 182 -6.88 -0.71 -30.60
N ALA A 183 -7.15 -0.05 -29.47
CA ALA A 183 -8.47 0.51 -29.16
C ALA A 183 -8.89 1.67 -30.08
N SER A 184 -7.96 2.41 -30.67
CA SER A 184 -8.27 3.54 -31.58
C SER A 184 -8.48 3.15 -33.04
N VAL A 185 -8.18 1.90 -33.40
CA VAL A 185 -8.36 1.34 -34.76
C VAL A 185 -9.66 0.49 -34.85
N SER A 186 -10.34 0.29 -33.73
CA SER A 186 -11.59 -0.47 -33.60
C SER A 186 -12.81 0.45 -33.63
#